data_AF-A0A920HM23-F1
#
_entry.id   AF-A0A920HM23-F1
#
_cell.length_a   1.000
_cell.length_b   1.000
_cell.length_c   1.000
_cell.angle_alpha   90.00
_cell.angle_beta   90.00
_cell.angle_gamma   90.00
#
_symmetry.space_group_name_H-M   'P 1'
#
loop_
_entity.id
_entity.type
_entity.pdbx_description
1 polymer ?
#
loop_
_entity_poly.entity_id
_entity_poly.type
_entity_poly.pdbx_seq_one_letter_code
_entity_poly.pdbx_strand_id
1 'polypeptide(L)' 'MLGSNYSTNGNGLDWPHCGEMDILEHTGKNLNMAQMTAHHPDVSPGVGDTKKFMTIMTYQLIFMYIL' A
#
# COMPACT_ATOMS: atom_id res chain seq x y z
N MET A 1 -10.82 1.48 -22.48
CA MET A 1 -9.78 0.84 -23.29
C MET A 1 -8.48 0.98 -22.51
N LEU A 2 -7.75 -0.10 -22.25
CA LEU A 2 -6.41 0.00 -21.66
C LEU A 2 -5.52 0.79 -22.64
N GLY A 3 -4.89 1.87 -22.17
CA GLY A 3 -4.09 2.78 -23.00
C GLY A 3 -4.77 4.10 -23.42
N SER A 4 -5.99 4.40 -22.94
CA SER A 4 -6.53 5.77 -23.00
C SER A 4 -5.96 6.58 -21.83
N ASN A 5 -5.46 7.80 -22.09
CA ASN A 5 -5.20 8.76 -21.02
C ASN A 5 -6.56 9.15 -20.41
N TYR A 6 -6.90 8.55 -19.27
CA TYR A 6 -8.01 9.01 -18.45
C TYR A 6 -7.57 10.36 -17.87
N SER A 7 -8.03 11.46 -18.47
CA SER A 7 -7.74 12.81 -17.96
C SER A 7 -8.29 12.92 -16.55
N THR A 8 -7.43 12.95 -15.54
CA THR A 8 -7.78 13.12 -14.13
C THR A 8 -7.99 14.60 -13.78
N ASN A 9 -8.76 15.32 -14.60
CA ASN A 9 -9.08 16.72 -14.32
C ASN A 9 -10.61 16.88 -14.25
N GLY A 10 -11.17 16.68 -13.06
CA GLY A 10 -12.54 17.01 -12.70
C GLY A 10 -13.61 16.02 -13.14
N ASN A 11 -13.25 14.81 -13.57
CA ASN A 11 -14.21 13.80 -14.04
C ASN A 11 -14.49 12.69 -13.00
N GLY A 12 -14.01 12.84 -11.77
CA GLY A 12 -14.21 11.88 -10.69
C GLY A 12 -13.35 10.62 -10.78
N LEU A 13 -12.35 10.58 -11.68
CA LEU A 13 -11.28 9.57 -11.69
C LEU A 13 -9.96 10.09 -11.13
N ASP A 14 -9.95 11.33 -10.68
CA ASP A 14 -8.81 11.98 -10.05
C ASP A 14 -8.62 11.37 -8.66
N TRP A 15 -7.38 11.24 -8.21
CA TRP A 15 -7.14 10.86 -6.84
C TRP A 15 -7.73 11.92 -5.88
N PRO A 16 -8.42 11.53 -4.79
CA PRO A 16 -8.61 10.16 -4.27
C PRO A 16 -9.87 9.42 -4.78
N HIS A 17 -10.62 9.98 -5.72
CA HIS A 17 -11.86 9.39 -6.25
C HIS A 17 -11.68 8.08 -7.01
N CYS A 18 -10.53 7.87 -7.66
CA CYS A 18 -10.19 6.57 -8.24
C CYS A 18 -9.86 5.48 -7.20
N GLY A 19 -9.62 5.88 -5.96
CA GLY A 19 -9.08 5.02 -4.91
C GLY A 19 -7.62 4.63 -5.15
N GLU A 20 -6.97 4.23 -4.08
CA GLU A 20 -5.61 3.69 -4.11
C GLU A 20 -5.48 2.61 -3.04
N MET A 21 -4.76 1.54 -3.37
CA MET A 21 -4.47 0.44 -2.45
C MET A 21 -2.98 0.19 -2.44
N ASP A 22 -2.35 0.69 -1.39
CA ASP A 22 -0.95 0.45 -1.13
C ASP A 22 -0.80 -0.89 -0.43
N ILE A 23 -0.44 -1.91 -1.20
CA ILE A 23 -0.27 -3.27 -0.69
C ILE A 23 0.95 -3.36 0.26
N LEU A 24 1.96 -2.53 0.03
CA LEU A 24 3.14 -2.47 0.87
C LEU A 24 3.84 -1.11 0.73
N GLU A 25 3.85 -0.35 1.83
CA GLU A 25 4.66 0.85 1.97
C GLU A 25 5.70 0.66 3.06
N HIS A 26 6.91 1.16 2.81
CA HIS A 26 8.00 1.22 3.77
C HIS A 26 8.58 2.62 3.79
N THR A 27 8.99 3.09 4.96
CA THR A 27 9.59 4.41 5.10
C THR A 27 10.94 4.28 5.79
N GLY A 28 11.93 5.07 5.33
CA GLY A 28 13.27 5.07 5.94
C GLY A 28 13.27 5.46 7.43
N LYS A 29 12.21 6.11 7.92
CA LYS A 29 12.02 6.45 9.33
C LYS A 29 11.58 5.26 10.19
N ASN A 30 10.95 4.24 9.61
CA ASN A 30 10.39 3.09 10.32
C ASN A 30 10.90 1.77 9.73
N LEU A 31 12.20 1.50 9.89
CA LEU A 31 12.89 0.42 9.19
C LEU A 31 12.31 -1.00 9.43
N ASN A 32 11.76 -1.26 10.62
CA ASN A 32 11.23 -2.57 11.00
C ASN A 32 9.70 -2.67 10.86
N MET A 33 9.09 -1.81 10.05
CA MET A 33 7.66 -1.74 9.88
C MET A 33 7.33 -1.57 8.41
N ALA A 34 6.36 -2.34 7.94
CA ALA A 34 5.65 -2.05 6.71
C ALA A 34 4.19 -1.71 7.03
N GLN A 35 3.53 -1.04 6.10
CA GLN A 35 2.12 -0.71 6.22
C GLN A 35 1.39 -1.02 4.91
N MET A 36 0.09 -1.25 5.05
CA MET A 36 -0.85 -1.33 3.93
C MET A 36 -1.89 -0.25 4.15
N THR A 37 -2.26 0.48 3.09
CA THR A 37 -3.18 1.62 3.19
C THR A 37 -4.20 1.56 2.07
N ALA A 38 -5.47 1.77 2.41
CA ALA A 38 -6.50 2.08 1.41
C ALA A 38 -6.82 3.58 1.46
N HIS A 39 -6.86 4.22 0.30
CA HIS A 39 -7.26 5.61 0.13
C HIS A 39 -8.53 5.69 -0.71
N HIS A 40 -9.47 6.54 -0.30
CA HIS A 40 -10.72 6.82 -1.00
C HIS A 40 -11.22 8.24 -0.66
N PRO A 41 -12.29 8.76 -1.31
CA PRO A 41 -12.71 10.16 -1.16
C PRO A 41 -12.85 10.69 0.27
N ASP A 42 -13.32 9.86 1.18
CA ASP A 42 -13.59 10.25 2.57
C ASP A 42 -12.37 10.09 3.49
N VAL A 43 -11.35 9.32 3.08
CA VAL A 43 -10.11 9.07 3.85
C VAL A 43 -8.90 9.05 2.93
N SER A 44 -8.27 10.22 2.83
CA SER A 44 -7.10 10.52 2.00
C SER A 44 -6.64 11.97 2.27
N PRO A 45 -5.36 12.36 2.07
CA PRO A 45 -4.10 11.66 2.38
C PRO A 45 -3.73 11.72 3.87
N GLY A 46 -2.85 10.83 4.34
CA GLY A 46 -2.31 10.86 5.72
C GLY A 46 -3.28 10.37 6.82
N VAL A 47 -4.55 10.18 6.46
CA VAL A 47 -5.60 9.54 7.28
C VAL A 47 -6.23 8.33 6.56
N GLY A 48 -5.51 7.75 5.59
CA GLY A 48 -5.96 6.53 4.93
C GLY A 48 -6.17 5.38 5.92
N ASP A 49 -6.98 4.40 5.52
CA ASP A 49 -7.24 3.22 6.33
C ASP A 49 -5.99 2.34 6.38
N THR A 50 -5.13 2.61 7.36
CA THR A 50 -3.80 2.00 7.45
C THR A 50 -3.75 0.86 8.47
N LYS A 51 -3.13 -0.25 8.07
CA LYS A 51 -2.64 -1.29 8.98
C LYS A 51 -1.13 -1.37 8.93
N LYS A 52 -0.50 -1.34 10.11
CA LYS A 52 0.96 -1.44 10.29
C LYS A 52 1.30 -2.82 10.82
N PHE A 53 2.35 -3.42 10.28
CA PHE A 53 2.88 -4.69 10.77
C PHE A 53 4.39 -4.60 10.94
N MET A 54 4.90 -5.26 11.98
CA MET A 54 6.34 -5.35 12.22
C MET A 54 6.93 -6.33 11.21
N THR A 55 7.88 -5.87 10.42
CA THR A 55 8.63 -6.74 9.51
C THR A 55 9.69 -7.45 10.34
N ILE A 56 9.34 -8.63 10.85
CA ILE A 56 10.32 -9.46 11.52
C ILE A 56 11.12 -10.17 10.42
N MET A 57 12.39 -9.82 10.26
CA MET A 57 13.33 -10.64 9.49
C MET A 57 13.60 -11.93 10.29
N THR A 58 12.64 -12.86 10.33
CA THR A 58 12.88 -14.17 10.95
C THR A 58 13.65 -15.04 9.96
N TYR A 59 14.91 -15.30 10.28
CA TYR A 59 15.76 -16.31 9.64
C TYR A 59 15.30 -17.74 9.95
N GLN A 60 14.05 -18.10 9.66
CA GLN A 60 13.54 -19.44 9.96
C GLN A 60 12.62 -19.99 8.87
N LEU A 61 13.15 -20.20 7.67
CA LEU A 61 12.48 -21.03 6.65
C LEU A 61 13.45 -21.59 5.59
N ILE A 62 14.56 -22.24 6.01
CA ILE A 62 15.40 -23.07 5.09
C ILE A 62 15.78 -24.46 5.66
N PHE A 63 15.55 -24.81 6.93
CA PHE A 63 15.90 -26.15 7.46
C PHE A 63 14.72 -26.94 7.99
N MET A 64 13.77 -27.27 7.10
CA MET A 64 12.87 -28.40 7.33
C MET A 64 12.65 -29.04 5.97
N TYR A 65 12.81 -30.37 5.87
CA TYR A 65 12.78 -31.20 4.66
C TYR A 65 14.10 -31.52 3.94
N ILE A 66 15.19 -31.82 4.67
CA ILE A 66 16.15 -32.87 4.25
C ILE A 66 16.75 -33.50 5.52
N LEU A 67 16.11 -34.57 6.03
CA LEU A 67 16.68 -35.71 6.78
C LEU A 67 15.56 -36.73 6.99
#